data_AF-A0A1V9YNC9-F1
#
_entry.id   AF-A0A1V9YNC9-F1
#
_cell.length_a   1.000
_cell.length_b   1.000
_cell.length_c   1.000
_cell.angle_alpha   90.00
_cell.angle_beta   90.00
_cell.angle_gamma   90.00
#
_symmetry.space_group_name_H-M   'P 1'
#
loop_
_entity.id
_entity.type
_entity.pdbx_description
1 polymer ?
#
loop_
_entity_poly.entity_id
_entity_poly.type
_entity_poly.pdbx_seq_one_letter_code
_entity_poly.pdbx_strand_id
1 'polypeptide(L)'
;MPPYHSDLQPIVLVWANVKGAVGRQYTSTASFADVLERSKAAFARLSSDDIYSTIKHTEDKVAALSTYLVELDECGHKTGDT
;
A
#
# COMPACT_ATOMS: atom_id res chain seq x y z
N MET A 1 1.77 11.75 -7.95
CA MET A 1 2.08 11.06 -6.68
C MET A 1 1.92 12.05 -5.54
N PRO A 2 0.85 11.94 -4.72
CA PRO A 2 0.61 12.90 -3.66
C PRO A 2 1.71 12.82 -2.58
N PRO A 3 2.27 13.97 -2.11
CA PRO A 3 3.20 13.99 -1.00
C PRO A 3 2.58 13.37 0.26
N TYR A 4 3.38 12.63 1.04
CA TYR A 4 2.97 12.00 2.32
C TYR A 4 1.88 10.92 2.28
N HIS A 5 1.37 10.57 1.09
CA HIS A 5 0.39 9.49 0.91
C HIS A 5 0.99 8.29 0.18
N SER A 6 1.97 7.65 0.81
CA SER A 6 2.59 6.43 0.29
C SER A 6 1.62 5.24 0.25
N ASP A 7 0.56 5.30 1.04
CA ASP A 7 -0.54 4.34 1.08
C ASP A 7 -1.46 4.43 -0.15
N LEU A 8 -1.36 5.49 -0.94
CA LEU A 8 -2.01 5.60 -2.26
C LEU A 8 -1.13 5.03 -3.40
N GLN A 9 -0.05 4.31 -3.06
CA GLN A 9 0.80 3.64 -4.02
C GLN A 9 0.64 2.12 -3.88
N PRO A 10 0.12 1.43 -4.91
CA PRO A 10 -0.05 -0.03 -4.86
C PRO A 10 1.29 -0.75 -4.59
N ILE A 11 2.38 -0.22 -5.15
CA ILE A 11 3.73 -0.78 -5.00
C ILE A 11 4.20 -0.83 -3.53
N VAL A 12 3.71 0.06 -2.66
CA VAL A 12 4.06 0.06 -1.24
C VAL A 12 3.45 -1.16 -0.54
N LEU A 13 2.23 -1.57 -0.92
CA LEU A 13 1.58 -2.77 -0.39
C LEU A 13 2.25 -4.05 -0.90
N VAL A 14 2.65 -4.07 -2.18
CA VAL A 14 3.47 -5.17 -2.74
C VAL A 14 4.77 -5.32 -1.95
N TRP A 15 5.46 -4.20 -1.68
CA TRP A 15 6.67 -4.21 -0.86
C TRP A 15 6.42 -4.66 0.58
N ALA A 16 5.30 -4.25 1.19
CA ALA A 16 4.94 -4.69 2.54
C ALA A 16 4.75 -6.21 2.60
N ASN A 17 4.10 -6.81 1.60
CA ASN A 17 3.95 -8.26 1.49
C ASN A 17 5.31 -8.97 1.38
N VAL A 18 6.13 -8.56 0.40
CA VAL A 18 7.47 -9.14 0.17
C VAL A 18 8.35 -9.01 1.42
N LYS A 19 8.40 -7.84 2.04
CA LYS A 19 9.17 -7.61 3.28
C LYS A 19 8.66 -8.49 4.42
N GLY A 20 7.35 -8.65 4.57
CA GLY A 20 6.76 -9.55 5.57
C GLY A 20 7.18 -11.01 5.35
N ALA A 21 7.16 -11.48 4.10
CA ALA A 21 7.57 -12.84 3.75
C ALA A 21 9.06 -13.12 4.00
N VAL A 22 9.93 -12.16 3.67
CA VAL A 22 11.37 -12.25 3.92
C VAL A 22 11.68 -12.12 5.41
N GLY A 23 11.05 -11.15 6.10
CA GLY A 23 11.29 -10.85 7.52
C GLY A 23 10.87 -11.98 8.46
N ARG A 24 9.79 -12.71 8.16
CA ARG A 24 9.38 -13.89 8.96
C ARG A 24 10.38 -15.03 8.93
N GLN A 25 11.31 -15.04 7.97
CA GLN A 25 12.38 -16.05 7.86
C GLN A 25 13.68 -15.58 8.51
N TYR A 26 13.68 -14.42 9.18
CA TYR A 26 14.89 -13.86 9.79
C TYR A 26 15.50 -14.79 10.84
N THR A 27 16.82 -14.95 10.78
CA THR A 27 17.65 -15.61 11.78
C THR A 27 18.88 -14.75 12.04
N SER A 28 19.48 -14.84 13.23
CA SER A 28 20.66 -14.05 13.60
C SER A 28 21.91 -14.33 12.74
N THR A 29 21.90 -15.46 12.02
CA THR A 29 22.97 -15.90 11.12
C THR A 29 22.68 -15.60 9.65
N ALA A 30 21.53 -14.98 9.32
CA ALA A 30 21.16 -14.69 7.95
C ALA A 30 22.13 -13.68 7.32
N SER A 31 22.68 -14.05 6.16
CA SER A 31 23.55 -13.19 5.37
C SER A 31 22.74 -12.30 4.42
N PHE A 32 23.38 -11.29 3.84
CA PHE A 32 22.76 -10.47 2.79
C PHE A 32 22.38 -11.29 1.54
N ALA A 33 23.14 -12.34 1.22
CA ALA A 33 22.83 -13.25 0.13
C ALA A 33 21.54 -14.04 0.41
N ASP A 34 21.32 -14.48 1.65
CA ASP A 34 20.08 -15.15 2.06
C ASP A 34 18.88 -14.21 1.91
N VAL A 35 19.03 -12.92 2.27
CA VAL A 35 17.98 -11.90 2.11
C VAL A 35 17.64 -11.70 0.63
N LEU A 36 18.65 -11.66 -0.26
CA LEU A 36 18.43 -11.51 -1.70
C LEU A 36 17.67 -12.71 -2.27
N GLU A 37 18.07 -13.93 -1.96
CA GLU A 37 17.41 -15.14 -2.45
C GLU A 37 15.97 -15.26 -1.93
N ARG A 38 15.74 -14.95 -0.65
CA ARG A 38 14.39 -14.90 -0.08
C ARG A 38 13.54 -13.82 -0.72
N SER A 39 14.12 -12.67 -1.06
CA SER A 39 13.41 -11.60 -1.76
C SER A 39 12.98 -12.04 -3.15
N LYS A 40 13.88 -12.66 -3.94
CA LYS A 40 13.54 -13.24 -5.24
C LYS A 40 12.43 -14.28 -5.12
N ALA A 41 12.54 -15.19 -4.16
CA ALA A 41 11.54 -16.22 -3.92
C ALA A 41 10.17 -15.62 -3.50
N ALA A 42 10.17 -14.57 -2.69
CA ALA A 42 8.94 -13.86 -2.31
C ALA A 42 8.28 -13.17 -3.51
N PHE A 43 9.06 -12.52 -4.38
CA PHE A 43 8.53 -11.94 -5.62
C PHE A 43 7.98 -13.01 -6.58
N ALA A 44 8.67 -14.14 -6.73
CA ALA A 44 8.22 -15.24 -7.59
C ALA A 44 6.92 -15.92 -7.11
N ARG A 45 6.55 -15.74 -5.83
CA ARG A 45 5.32 -16.26 -5.24
C ARG A 45 4.13 -15.31 -5.35
N LEU A 46 4.34 -14.06 -5.76
CA LEU A 46 3.24 -13.12 -5.94
C LEU A 46 2.33 -13.61 -7.07
N SER A 47 1.06 -13.80 -6.74
CA SER A 47 0.03 -14.12 -7.71
C SER A 47 -0.51 -12.84 -8.38
N SER A 48 -1.22 -13.01 -9.49
CA SER A 48 -1.98 -11.91 -10.10
C SER A 48 -3.02 -11.33 -9.13
N ASP A 49 -3.61 -12.17 -8.27
CA ASP A 49 -4.58 -11.74 -7.26
C ASP A 49 -3.93 -10.88 -6.17
N ASP A 50 -2.69 -11.19 -5.76
CA ASP A 50 -1.94 -10.36 -4.82
C ASP A 50 -1.74 -8.95 -5.40
N ILE A 51 -1.33 -8.85 -6.67
CA ILE A 51 -1.15 -7.56 -7.36
C ILE A 51 -2.49 -6.84 -7.50
N TYR A 52 -3.53 -7.52 -7.99
CA TYR A 52 -4.86 -6.96 -8.17
C TYR A 52 -5.42 -6.40 -6.85
N SER A 53 -5.26 -7.14 -5.75
CA SER A 53 -5.72 -6.70 -4.43
C SER A 53 -5.05 -5.40 -3.98
N THR A 54 -3.76 -5.20 -4.30
CA THR A 54 -3.04 -3.94 -3.97
C THR A 54 -3.54 -2.75 -4.78
N ILE A 55 -3.88 -2.98 -6.05
CA ILE A 55 -4.46 -1.96 -6.94
C ILE A 55 -5.85 -1.60 -6.42
N LYS A 56 -6.71 -2.59 -6.21
CA LYS A 56 -8.06 -2.40 -5.70
C LYS A 56 -8.08 -1.67 -4.36
N HIS A 57 -7.22 -2.05 -3.42
CA HIS A 57 -7.10 -1.34 -2.14
C HIS A 57 -6.77 0.16 -2.32
N THR A 58 -5.90 0.46 -3.28
CA THR A 58 -5.52 1.83 -3.58
C THR A 58 -6.70 2.59 -4.20
N GLU A 59 -7.43 1.97 -5.14
CA GLU A 59 -8.63 2.55 -5.75
C GLU A 59 -9.70 2.84 -4.69
N ASP A 60 -9.97 1.89 -3.79
CA ASP A 60 -10.93 2.05 -2.69
C ASP A 60 -10.55 3.22 -1.78
N LYS A 61 -9.25 3.37 -1.46
CA LYS A 61 -8.75 4.50 -0.67
C LYS A 61 -8.91 5.84 -1.38
N VAL A 62 -8.61 5.89 -2.69
CA VAL A 62 -8.80 7.11 -3.48
C VAL A 62 -10.27 7.49 -3.54
N ALA A 63 -11.17 6.51 -3.73
CA ALA A 63 -12.61 6.74 -3.73
C ALA A 63 -13.09 7.28 -2.37
N ALA A 64 -12.68 6.66 -1.26
CA ALA A 64 -13.03 7.12 0.08
C ALA A 64 -12.53 8.55 0.37
N LEU A 65 -11.29 8.87 -0.04
CA LEU A 65 -10.75 10.23 0.10
C LEU A 65 -11.55 11.23 -0.73
N SER A 66 -11.95 10.86 -1.95
CA SER A 66 -12.79 11.69 -2.81
C SER A 66 -14.15 11.97 -2.16
N THR A 67 -14.80 10.95 -1.61
CA THR A 67 -16.09 11.11 -0.90
C THR A 67 -15.95 12.06 0.28
N TYR A 68 -14.94 11.84 1.12
CA TYR A 68 -14.68 12.70 2.28
C TYR A 68 -14.47 14.18 1.90
N LEU A 69 -13.72 14.45 0.83
CA LEU A 69 -13.49 15.82 0.36
C LEU A 69 -14.78 16.48 -0.14
N VAL A 70 -15.62 15.76 -0.88
CA VAL A 70 -16.92 16.27 -1.35
C VAL A 70 -17.83 16.60 -0.17
N GLU A 71 -17.92 15.72 0.83
CA GLU A 71 -18.71 15.95 2.05
C GLU A 71 -18.20 17.18 2.84
N LEU A 72 -16.88 17.35 2.92
CA LEU A 72 -16.27 18.49 3.61
C LEU A 72 -16.57 19.81 2.90
N ASP A 73 -16.50 19.84 1.57
CA ASP A 73 -16.84 21.02 0.76
C ASP A 73 -18.32 21.39 0.89
N GLU A 74 -19.22 20.40 0.87
CA GLU A 74 -20.66 20.61 1.07
C GLU A 74 -20.99 21.11 2.48
N CYS A 75 -20.25 20.67 3.51
CA CYS A 75 -20.42 21.12 4.89
C CYS A 75 -19.85 22.54 5.10
N GLY A 76 -18.70 22.84 4.48
CA GLY A 76 -18.07 24.16 4.52
C GLY A 76 -18.91 25.26 3.85
N HIS A 77 -19.64 24.93 2.78
CA HIS A 77 -20.53 25.88 2.10
C HIS A 77 -21.72 26.33 2.97
N LYS A 78 -22.11 25.55 3.99
CA LYS A 78 -23.25 25.86 4.88
C LYS A 78 -22.92 26.79 6.05
N THR A 79 -21.66 27.15 6.24
CA THR A 79 -21.21 27.96 7.39
C THR A 79 -20.81 29.39 6.99
N GLY A 80 -20.87 29.72 5.69
CA GLY A 80 -20.47 31.03 5.15
C GLY A 80 -21.60 32.02 4.84
N ASP A 81 -22.86 31.59 4.93
CA ASP A 81 -24.04 32.45 4.71
C ASP A 81 -24.75 32.72 6.05
N THR A 82 -24.23 33.67 6.84
CA THR A 82 -25.02 34.43 7.84
C THR A 82 -24.44 35.82 8.04
#